data_AF-A0A1A2ZI60-F1
#
_entry.id   AF-A0A1A2ZI60-F1
#
_cell.length_a   1.000
_cell.length_b   1.000
_cell.length_c   1.000
_cell.angle_alpha   90.00
_cell.angle_beta   90.00
_cell.angle_gamma   90.00
#
_symmetry.space_group_name_H-M   'P 1'
#
loop_
_entity.id
_entity.type
_entity.pdbx_description
1 polymer ?
#
loop_
_entity_poly.entity_id
_entity_poly.type
_entity_poly.pdbx_seq_one_letter_code
_entity_poly.pdbx_strand_id
1 'polypeptide(L)'
;MTSDANTDRVGGEPRELLLRAIACITITRDRGGGGILSGKLPQELAEPFTRALMRIEAELLLHDADLFTATSGETRTQSERRADAFTAMILRLDD
;
A
#
# COMPACT_ATOMS: atom_id res chain seq x y z
N MET A 1 11.73 28.86 -12.86
CA MET A 1 11.26 28.43 -11.53
C MET A 1 9.91 27.73 -11.72
N THR A 2 9.95 26.49 -12.20
CA THR A 2 8.77 25.64 -12.41
C THR A 2 8.45 24.95 -11.09
N SER A 3 7.28 25.26 -10.55
CA SER A 3 6.80 24.78 -9.25
C SER A 3 6.87 23.25 -9.14
N ASP A 4 7.46 22.78 -8.05
CA ASP A 4 7.59 21.40 -7.54
C ASP A 4 6.24 20.71 -7.23
N ALA A 5 5.18 21.01 -7.99
CA ALA A 5 3.84 20.49 -7.76
C ALA A 5 3.67 19.02 -8.20
N ASN A 6 4.70 18.37 -8.75
CA ASN A 6 4.63 17.01 -9.29
C ASN A 6 5.40 15.98 -8.44
N THR A 7 5.93 16.39 -7.28
CA THR A 7 6.89 15.59 -6.50
C THR A 7 6.24 14.81 -5.36
N ASP A 8 5.02 15.18 -4.95
CA ASP A 8 4.32 14.53 -3.84
C ASP A 8 3.51 13.31 -4.29
N ARG A 9 4.20 12.18 -4.41
CA ARG A 9 3.65 10.90 -4.87
C ARG A 9 3.99 9.75 -3.94
N VAL A 10 3.02 8.89 -3.68
CA VAL A 10 3.22 7.62 -2.96
C VAL A 10 2.84 6.48 -3.89
N GLY A 11 3.73 5.50 -4.07
CA GLY A 11 3.51 4.41 -5.03
C GLY A 11 3.34 4.91 -6.47
N GLY A 12 3.88 6.09 -6.80
CA GLY A 12 3.77 6.72 -8.12
C GLY A 12 2.48 7.51 -8.36
N GLU A 13 1.56 7.55 -7.40
CA GLU A 13 0.25 8.21 -7.50
C GLU A 13 0.18 9.45 -6.59
N PRO A 14 -0.66 10.46 -6.91
CA PRO A 14 -0.74 11.68 -6.11
C PRO A 14 -1.18 11.41 -4.66
N ARG A 15 -0.42 11.93 -3.68
CA ARG A 15 -0.71 11.77 -2.24
C ARG A 15 -2.14 12.16 -1.88
N GLU A 16 -2.62 13.28 -2.40
CA GLU A 16 -3.97 13.79 -2.12
C GLU A 16 -5.07 12.78 -2.48
N LEU A 17 -4.96 12.10 -3.63
CA LEU A 17 -5.95 11.11 -4.06
C LEU A 17 -5.93 9.88 -3.15
N LEU A 18 -4.74 9.47 -2.70
CA LEU A 18 -4.59 8.34 -1.79
C LEU A 18 -5.15 8.66 -0.41
N LEU A 19 -4.89 9.85 0.14
CA LEU A 19 -5.50 10.30 1.41
C LEU A 19 -7.03 10.29 1.34
N ARG A 20 -7.59 10.79 0.23
CA ARG A 20 -9.04 10.73 -0.02
C ARG A 20 -9.55 9.29 -0.10
N ALA A 21 -8.80 8.39 -0.72
CA ALA A 21 -9.16 6.97 -0.78
C ALA A 21 -9.14 6.32 0.63
N ILE A 22 -8.12 6.60 1.44
CA ILE A 22 -8.02 6.10 2.82
C ILE A 22 -9.21 6.58 3.67
N ALA A 23 -9.66 7.82 3.50
CA ALA A 23 -10.82 8.34 4.22
C ALA A 23 -12.13 7.57 3.92
N CYS A 24 -12.18 6.80 2.82
CA CYS A 24 -13.32 5.93 2.48
C CYS A 24 -13.19 4.51 3.04
N ILE A 25 -12.09 4.17 3.71
CA ILE A 25 -11.81 2.83 4.24
C ILE A 25 -12.06 2.82 5.75
N THR A 26 -12.83 1.82 6.19
CA THR A 26 -13.08 1.53 7.59
C THR A 26 -12.31 0.27 8.00
N ILE A 27 -11.72 0.29 9.20
CA ILE A 27 -11.04 -0.86 9.78
C ILE A 27 -11.95 -1.49 10.84
N THR A 28 -12.35 -2.73 10.62
CA THR A 28 -13.03 -3.54 11.64
C THR A 28 -12.02 -4.48 12.27
N ARG A 29 -11.71 -4.30 13.55
CA ARG A 29 -10.80 -5.17 14.28
C ARG A 29 -11.54 -6.42 14.75
N ASP A 30 -10.92 -7.58 14.57
CA ASP A 30 -11.38 -8.82 15.18
C ASP A 30 -10.84 -8.96 16.61
N ARG A 31 -11.33 -9.98 17.34
CA ARG A 31 -10.89 -10.25 18.72
C ARG A 31 -9.49 -10.88 18.80
N GLY A 32 -8.89 -11.26 17.67
CA GLY A 32 -7.58 -11.89 17.56
C GLY A 32 -6.45 -10.92 17.17
N GLY A 33 -6.75 -9.61 17.04
CA GLY A 33 -5.77 -8.61 16.62
C GLY A 33 -5.64 -8.44 15.11
N GLY A 34 -6.39 -9.21 14.32
CA GLY A 34 -6.56 -9.01 12.89
C GLY A 34 -7.53 -7.87 12.59
N GLY A 35 -7.47 -7.34 11.37
CA GLY A 35 -8.33 -6.26 10.91
C GLY A 35 -8.85 -6.52 9.50
N ILE A 36 -10.16 -6.35 9.30
CA ILE A 36 -10.77 -6.32 7.98
C ILE A 36 -10.89 -4.85 7.56
N LEU A 37 -10.19 -4.51 6.49
CA LEU A 37 -10.31 -3.24 5.79
C LEU A 37 -11.50 -3.34 4.83
N SER A 38 -12.43 -2.39 4.89
CA SER A 38 -13.60 -2.37 4.02
C SER A 38 -13.97 -0.94 3.66
N GLY A 39 -14.23 -0.70 2.38
CA GLY A 39 -14.62 0.62 1.88
C GLY A 39 -15.18 0.51 0.48
N LYS A 40 -15.99 1.50 0.09
CA LYS A 40 -16.41 1.68 -1.30
C LYS A 40 -15.69 2.90 -1.84
N LEU A 41 -14.72 2.68 -2.72
CA LEU A 41 -13.99 3.75 -3.36
C LEU A 41 -14.77 4.23 -4.60
N PRO A 42 -15.00 5.55 -4.75
CA PRO A 42 -15.33 6.13 -6.04
C PRO A 42 -14.31 5.72 -7.10
N GLN A 43 -14.74 5.56 -8.36
CA GLN A 43 -13.89 5.02 -9.42
C GLN A 43 -12.61 5.85 -9.61
N GLU A 44 -12.71 7.17 -9.48
CA GLU A 44 -11.61 8.12 -9.57
C GLU A 44 -10.56 7.97 -8.46
N LEU A 45 -10.93 7.35 -7.34
CA LEU A 45 -10.03 7.06 -6.22
C LEU A 45 -9.57 5.60 -6.22
N ALA A 46 -10.40 4.69 -6.73
CA ALA A 46 -10.11 3.25 -6.80
C ALA A 46 -8.88 2.96 -7.65
N GLU A 47 -8.80 3.54 -8.86
CA GLU A 47 -7.71 3.23 -9.78
C GLU A 47 -6.34 3.70 -9.26
N PRO A 48 -6.16 4.97 -8.81
CA PRO A 48 -4.90 5.39 -8.21
C PRO A 48 -4.56 4.59 -6.96
N PHE A 49 -5.54 4.35 -6.08
CA PHE A 49 -5.31 3.58 -4.85
C PHE A 49 -4.79 2.16 -5.16
N THR A 50 -5.45 1.43 -6.06
CA THR A 50 -5.03 0.09 -6.44
C THR A 50 -3.66 0.09 -7.11
N ARG A 51 -3.37 1.02 -8.02
CA ARG A 51 -2.05 1.10 -8.68
C ARG A 51 -0.92 1.39 -7.69
N ALA A 52 -1.13 2.33 -6.77
CA ALA A 52 -0.15 2.62 -5.73
C ALA A 52 0.10 1.41 -4.83
N LEU A 53 -0.97 0.72 -4.39
CA LEU A 53 -0.85 -0.46 -3.53
C LEU A 53 -0.11 -1.60 -4.25
N MET A 54 -0.47 -1.90 -5.50
CA MET A 54 0.20 -2.93 -6.29
C MET A 54 1.67 -2.60 -6.53
N ARG A 55 2.03 -1.31 -6.74
CA ARG A 55 3.42 -0.92 -6.92
C ARG A 55 4.24 -1.13 -5.65
N ILE A 56 3.70 -0.75 -4.49
CA ILE A 56 4.34 -0.98 -3.18
C ILE A 56 4.46 -2.48 -2.90
N GLU A 57 3.42 -3.27 -3.22
CA GLU A 57 3.49 -4.74 -3.10
C GLU A 57 4.60 -5.33 -4.00
N ALA A 58 4.76 -4.81 -5.21
CA ALA A 58 5.83 -5.24 -6.12
C ALA A 58 7.22 -4.86 -5.60
N GLU A 59 7.40 -3.68 -4.99
CA GLU A 59 8.65 -3.30 -4.31
C GLU A 59 9.00 -4.30 -3.20
N LEU A 60 8.02 -4.66 -2.38
CA LEU A 60 8.19 -5.66 -1.32
C LEU A 60 8.51 -7.05 -1.88
N LEU A 61 7.86 -7.45 -2.97
CA LEU A 61 8.11 -8.73 -3.65
C LEU A 61 9.54 -8.81 -4.21
N LEU A 62 10.03 -7.73 -4.81
CA LEU A 62 11.41 -7.66 -5.30
C LEU A 62 12.40 -7.74 -4.13
N HIS A 63 12.11 -7.05 -3.03
CA HIS A 63 12.93 -7.15 -1.82
C HIS A 63 12.95 -8.56 -1.21
N ASP A 64 11.81 -9.27 -1.22
CA ASP A 64 11.76 -10.69 -0.81
C ASP A 64 12.61 -11.58 -1.71
N ALA A 65 12.57 -11.33 -3.02
CA ALA A 65 13.34 -12.10 -3.98
C ALA A 65 14.86 -11.95 -3.73
N ASP A 66 15.31 -10.75 -3.32
CA ASP A 66 16.72 -10.52 -2.93
C ASP A 66 17.12 -11.30 -1.67
N LEU A 67 16.17 -11.62 -0.80
CA LEU A 67 16.37 -12.39 0.44
C LEU A 67 16.10 -13.89 0.27
N PHE A 68 15.62 -14.30 -0.90
CA PHE A 68 15.31 -15.68 -1.20
C PHE A 68 16.59 -16.51 -1.33
N THR A 69 16.76 -17.49 -0.45
CA THR A 69 17.87 -18.43 -0.51
C THR A 69 17.34 -19.86 -0.49
N ALA A 70 18.17 -20.82 -0.91
CA ALA A 70 17.85 -22.25 -0.84
C ALA A 70 17.50 -22.73 0.59
N THR A 71 17.89 -21.98 1.62
CA THR A 71 17.66 -22.31 3.04
C THR A 71 16.53 -21.51 3.70
N SER A 72 16.24 -20.29 3.25
CA SER A 72 15.20 -19.43 3.86
C SER A 72 13.83 -19.58 3.19
N GLY A 73 13.78 -19.90 1.89
CA GLY A 73 12.53 -19.96 1.15
C GLY A 73 11.81 -18.60 1.07
N GLU A 74 10.47 -18.62 0.94
CA GLU A 74 9.66 -17.40 0.93
C GLU A 74 9.68 -16.72 2.31
N THR A 75 10.08 -15.44 2.34
CA THR A 75 10.14 -14.64 3.59
C THR A 75 8.76 -14.26 4.12
N ARG A 76 7.77 -14.12 3.23
CA ARG A 76 6.39 -13.76 3.57
C ARG A 76 5.41 -14.39 2.58
N THR A 77 4.26 -14.80 3.08
CA THR A 77 3.13 -15.21 2.25
C THR A 77 2.59 -14.04 1.44
N GLN A 78 1.83 -14.31 0.38
CA GLN A 78 1.19 -13.26 -0.42
C GLN A 78 0.26 -12.37 0.42
N SER A 79 -0.46 -12.96 1.39
CA SER A 79 -1.37 -12.21 2.25
C SER A 79 -0.63 -11.27 3.19
N GLU A 80 0.49 -11.72 3.78
CA GLU A 80 1.35 -10.88 4.61
C GLU A 80 1.95 -9.73 3.80
N ARG A 81 2.47 -10.00 2.60
CA ARG A 81 3.01 -8.95 1.73
C ARG A 81 1.98 -7.88 1.36
N ARG A 82 0.73 -8.26 1.11
CA ARG A 82 -0.36 -7.29 0.86
C ARG A 82 -0.67 -6.44 2.09
N ALA A 83 -0.68 -7.03 3.27
CA ALA A 83 -0.89 -6.31 4.53
C ALA A 83 0.26 -5.32 4.81
N ASP A 84 1.50 -5.76 4.56
CA ASP A 84 2.70 -4.92 4.68
C ASP A 84 2.70 -3.79 3.64
N ALA A 85 2.27 -4.08 2.41
CA ALA A 85 2.16 -3.06 1.36
C ALA A 85 1.16 -1.96 1.73
N PHE A 86 0.01 -2.34 2.30
CA PHE A 86 -0.96 -1.37 2.80
C PHE A 86 -0.40 -0.57 3.96
N THR A 87 0.27 -1.22 4.91
CA THR A 87 0.91 -0.55 6.06
C THR A 87 1.98 0.44 5.60
N ALA A 88 2.84 0.03 4.67
CA ALA A 88 3.86 0.88 4.06
C ALA A 88 3.26 2.07 3.32
N MET A 89 2.12 1.89 2.64
CA MET A 89 1.39 3.02 2.05
C MET A 89 0.96 4.02 3.12
N ILE A 90 0.35 3.56 4.22
CA ILE A 90 -0.10 4.46 5.29
C ILE A 90 1.07 5.22 5.91
N LEU A 91 2.19 4.55 6.18
CA LEU A 91 3.38 5.21 6.73
C LEU A 91 3.92 6.29 5.78
N ARG A 92 4.05 5.98 4.49
CA ARG A 92 4.50 6.95 3.46
C ARG A 92 3.52 8.13 3.26
N LEU A 93 2.25 7.95 3.63
CA LEU A 93 1.22 9.01 3.59
C LEU A 93 1.23 9.90 4.84
N ASP A 94 1.85 9.44 5.94
CA ASP A 94 2.03 10.20 7.19
C ASP A 94 3.34 11.02 7.18
N ASP A 95 4.38 10.51 6.50
CA ASP A 95 5.69 11.18 6.26
C ASP A 95 5.57 12.44 5.36
#